data_AF-A0AAD9B002-F1
#
_entry.id   AF-A0AAD9B002-F1
#
_cell.length_a   1.000
_cell.length_b   1.000
_cell.length_c   1.000
_cell.angle_alpha   90.00
_cell.angle_beta   90.00
_cell.angle_gamma   90.00
#
_symmetry.space_group_name_H-M   'P 1'
#
loop_
_entity.id
_entity.type
_entity.pdbx_description
1 polymer ?
#
loop_
_entity_poly.entity_id
_entity_poly.type
_entity_poly.pdbx_seq_one_letter_code
_entity_poly.pdbx_strand_id
1 'polypeptide(L)'
;MEPTLPHEFIRDQNTGTEGPWTEARIQRSWDEHHAVMRMFPRAGFDGQGMRKILCHLCRTKAETTFDNWVGDFGLTYGTDGEGENLEEYKQGWEKARSASMLTSALESLVALDRQD
;
A
#
# COMPACT_ATOMS: atom_id res chain seq x y z
N MET A 1 12.34 -5.79 28.14
CA MET A 1 13.33 -5.68 27.06
C MET A 1 12.77 -4.64 26.11
N GLU A 2 13.21 -3.38 26.22
CA GLU A 2 12.75 -2.32 25.31
C GLU A 2 13.38 -2.53 23.93
N PRO A 3 12.60 -2.41 22.85
CA PRO A 3 13.14 -2.51 21.50
C PRO A 3 13.96 -1.25 21.19
N THR A 4 15.28 -1.39 21.09
CA THR A 4 16.15 -0.34 20.53
C THR A 4 15.84 -0.19 19.04
N LEU A 5 15.17 0.91 18.68
CA LEU A 5 14.97 1.27 17.29
C LEU A 5 16.34 1.60 16.65
N PRO A 6 16.62 1.11 15.43
CA PRO A 6 17.83 1.48 14.71
C PRO A 6 17.84 2.99 14.48
N HIS A 7 19.00 3.61 14.70
CA HIS A 7 19.26 5.04 14.51
C HIS A 7 19.24 5.42 13.02
N GLU A 8 18.12 5.19 12.33
CA GLU A 8 17.99 5.59 10.94
C GLU A 8 17.62 7.08 10.86
N PHE A 9 18.43 7.78 10.06
CA PHE A 9 18.30 9.20 9.76
C PHE A 9 16.93 9.51 9.14
N ILE A 10 16.06 10.18 9.88
CA ILE A 10 14.83 10.78 9.34
C ILE A 10 15.09 12.27 9.08
N ARG A 11 14.98 12.68 7.82
CA ARG A 11 15.11 14.06 7.36
C ARG A 11 14.13 14.97 8.12
N ASP A 12 14.64 16.00 8.79
CA ASP A 12 13.81 17.05 9.36
C ASP A 12 13.15 17.86 8.22
N GLN A 13 11.84 17.66 8.05
CA GLN A 13 11.05 18.31 7.01
C GLN A 13 10.89 19.84 7.25
N ASN A 14 11.17 20.33 8.46
CA ASN A 14 10.97 21.73 8.84
C ASN A 14 12.25 22.56 8.74
N THR A 15 13.42 21.97 9.01
CA THR A 15 14.70 22.72 9.01
C THR A 15 15.59 22.39 7.83
N GLY A 16 15.33 21.30 7.10
CA GLY A 16 16.17 20.85 5.99
C GLY A 16 17.61 20.49 6.40
N THR A 17 17.91 20.49 7.70
CA THR A 17 19.24 20.20 8.23
C THR A 17 19.33 18.74 8.65
N GLU A 18 20.28 18.02 8.05
CA GLU A 18 20.65 16.67 8.46
C GLU A 18 21.49 16.78 9.74
N GLY A 19 20.88 16.45 10.87
CA GLY A 19 21.55 16.39 12.18
C GLY A 19 21.04 15.19 12.99
N PRO A 20 21.87 14.64 13.88
CA PRO A 20 21.46 13.51 14.71
C PRO A 20 20.31 13.91 15.64
N TRP A 21 19.29 13.04 15.73
CA TRP A 21 18.22 13.20 16.70
C TRP A 21 18.79 13.02 18.10
N THR A 22 18.69 14.03 18.95
CA THR A 22 19.04 13.89 20.38
C THR A 22 17.97 13.09 21.10
N GLU A 23 18.34 12.39 22.17
CA GLU A 23 17.40 11.64 23.02
C GLU A 23 16.24 12.52 23.50
N ALA A 24 16.52 13.77 23.86
CA ALA A 24 15.51 14.75 24.25
C ALA A 24 14.49 15.07 23.13
N ARG A 25 14.93 15.08 21.87
CA ARG A 25 14.06 15.31 20.71
C ARG A 25 13.20 14.10 20.41
N ILE A 26 13.77 12.89 20.53
CA ILE A 26 13.02 11.63 20.40
C ILE A 26 11.93 11.56 21.46
N GLN A 27 12.27 11.84 22.73
CA GLN A 27 11.31 11.82 23.82
C GLN A 27 10.16 12.80 23.60
N ARG A 28 10.45 14.03 23.16
CA ARG A 28 9.41 15.01 22.85
C ARG A 28 8.44 14.51 21.77
N SER A 29 8.96 13.89 20.70
CA SER A 29 8.14 13.32 19.63
C SER A 29 7.18 12.24 20.15
N TRP A 30 7.65 11.39 21.06
CA TRP A 30 6.79 10.41 21.73
C TRP A 30 5.72 11.09 22.59
N ASP A 31 6.08 12.08 23.40
CA ASP A 31 5.13 12.78 24.26
C ASP A 31 4.02 13.47 23.43
N GLU A 32 4.40 14.09 22.31
CA GLU A 32 3.48 14.70 21.34
C GLU A 32 2.56 13.66 20.71
N HIS A 33 3.09 12.54 20.22
CA HIS A 33 2.29 11.45 19.67
C HIS A 33 1.27 10.93 20.70
N HIS A 34 1.69 10.68 21.94
CA HIS A 34 0.78 10.20 22.98
C HIS A 34 -0.28 11.24 23.35
N ALA A 35 0.05 12.53 23.35
CA ALA A 35 -0.93 13.59 23.58
C ALA A 35 -2.02 13.60 22.50
N VAL A 36 -1.62 13.49 21.23
CA VAL A 36 -2.57 13.41 20.10
C VAL A 36 -3.43 12.15 20.21
N MET A 37 -2.84 10.99 20.45
CA MET A 37 -3.59 9.72 20.53
C MET A 37 -4.55 9.66 21.73
N ARG A 38 -4.29 10.40 22.82
CA ARG A 38 -5.26 10.57 23.93
C ARG A 38 -6.47 11.39 23.52
N MET A 39 -6.29 12.42 22.70
CA MET A 39 -7.38 13.29 22.22
C MET A 39 -8.14 12.67 21.04
N PHE A 40 -7.42 11.98 20.15
CA PHE A 40 -7.95 11.36 18.94
C PHE A 40 -7.53 9.88 18.89
N PRO A 41 -8.22 9.01 19.65
CA PRO A 41 -7.96 7.58 19.60
C PRO A 41 -8.14 7.06 18.19
N ARG A 42 -7.27 6.12 17.77
CA ARG A 42 -7.30 5.54 16.43
C ARG A 42 -8.59 4.80 16.08
N ALA A 43 -9.44 4.46 17.06
CA ALA A 43 -10.76 3.86 16.84
C ALA A 43 -10.74 2.65 15.86
N GLY A 44 -9.79 1.73 16.05
CA GLY A 44 -9.62 0.58 15.16
C GLY A 44 -8.83 0.87 13.88
N PHE A 45 -8.27 2.06 13.71
CA PHE A 45 -7.28 2.39 12.66
C PHE A 45 -5.91 1.77 13.00
N ASP A 46 -5.88 0.44 13.01
CA ASP A 46 -4.72 -0.40 13.11
C ASP A 46 -4.53 -1.21 11.82
N GLY A 47 -3.56 -2.13 11.80
CA GLY A 47 -3.31 -2.96 10.62
C GLY A 47 -4.49 -3.83 10.19
N GLN A 48 -5.34 -4.28 11.13
CA GLN A 48 -6.53 -5.07 10.79
C GLN A 48 -7.66 -4.18 10.27
N GLY A 49 -7.90 -3.04 10.91
CA GLY A 49 -8.90 -2.07 10.44
C GLY A 49 -8.56 -1.53 9.06
N MET A 50 -7.30 -1.18 8.82
CA MET A 50 -6.81 -0.76 7.51
C MET A 50 -7.03 -1.83 6.45
N ARG A 51 -6.67 -3.10 6.74
CA ARG A 51 -6.92 -4.22 5.83
C ARG A 51 -8.39 -4.33 5.45
N LYS A 52 -9.29 -4.33 6.42
CA LYS A 52 -10.74 -4.41 6.18
C LYS A 52 -11.24 -3.28 5.28
N ILE A 53 -10.81 -2.05 5.54
CA ILE A 53 -11.22 -0.88 4.77
C ILE A 53 -10.70 -0.98 3.33
N LEU A 54 -9.43 -1.31 3.14
CA LEU A 54 -8.80 -1.34 1.82
C LEU A 54 -9.30 -2.52 0.97
N CYS A 55 -9.42 -3.71 1.55
CA CYS A 55 -10.04 -4.86 0.85
C CYS A 55 -11.50 -4.56 0.48
N HIS A 56 -12.25 -3.88 1.34
CA HIS A 56 -13.61 -3.44 1.01
C HIS A 56 -13.65 -2.46 -0.17
N LEU A 57 -12.63 -1.61 -0.34
CA LEU A 57 -12.50 -0.76 -1.53
C LEU A 57 -12.23 -1.61 -2.79
N CYS A 58 -11.38 -2.64 -2.70
CA CYS A 58 -11.17 -3.61 -3.76
C CYS A 58 -12.47 -4.34 -4.16
N ARG A 59 -13.42 -4.51 -3.23
CA ARG A 59 -14.75 -5.08 -3.53
C ARG A 59 -15.70 -4.08 -4.18
N THR A 60 -15.78 -2.88 -3.63
CA THR A 60 -16.83 -1.91 -3.97
C THR A 60 -16.46 -0.99 -5.12
N LYS A 61 -15.17 -0.79 -5.36
CA LYS A 61 -14.62 0.11 -6.36
C LYS A 61 -13.36 -0.46 -7.03
N ALA A 62 -13.39 -1.74 -7.37
CA ALA A 62 -12.26 -2.50 -7.91
C ALA A 62 -11.52 -1.77 -9.05
N GLU A 63 -12.26 -1.17 -9.98
CA GLU A 63 -11.68 -0.45 -11.13
C GLU A 63 -10.77 0.71 -10.72
N THR A 64 -11.06 1.36 -9.58
CA THR A 64 -10.26 2.47 -9.04
C THR A 64 -9.12 2.02 -8.15
N THR A 65 -8.97 0.71 -7.92
CA THR A 65 -7.90 0.14 -7.10
C THR A 65 -6.88 -0.64 -7.93
N PHE A 66 -7.14 -0.90 -9.21
CA PHE A 66 -6.22 -1.65 -10.07
C PHE A 66 -4.92 -0.91 -10.41
N ASP A 67 -4.94 0.42 -10.39
CA ASP A 67 -3.83 1.28 -10.83
C ASP A 67 -2.96 1.84 -9.69
N ASN A 68 -3.24 1.46 -8.44
CA ASN A 68 -2.54 2.00 -7.27
C ASN A 68 -2.30 0.94 -6.17
N TRP A 69 -1.58 1.33 -5.13
CA TRP A 69 -1.15 0.46 -4.03
C TRP A 69 -2.30 -0.19 -3.23
N VAL A 70 -3.52 0.35 -3.29
CA VAL A 70 -4.67 -0.29 -2.67
C VAL A 70 -4.93 -1.65 -3.32
N GLY A 71 -4.63 -1.79 -4.62
CA GLY A 71 -4.76 -3.05 -5.34
C GLY A 71 -3.95 -4.19 -4.73
N ASP A 72 -2.79 -3.89 -4.13
CA ASP A 72 -1.94 -4.89 -3.48
C ASP A 72 -2.67 -5.58 -2.31
N PHE A 73 -3.59 -4.89 -1.64
CA PHE A 73 -4.42 -5.48 -0.59
C PHE A 73 -5.40 -6.49 -1.16
N GLY A 74 -6.05 -6.16 -2.28
CA GLY A 74 -6.93 -7.08 -3.01
C GLY A 74 -6.19 -8.31 -3.55
N LEU A 75 -4.96 -8.12 -4.04
CA LEU A 75 -4.10 -9.21 -4.55
C LEU A 75 -3.51 -10.10 -3.46
N THR A 76 -3.40 -9.60 -2.22
CA THR A 76 -2.81 -10.33 -1.09
C THR A 76 -3.86 -10.99 -0.21
N TYR A 77 -4.96 -10.29 0.08
CA TYR A 77 -5.94 -10.68 1.10
C TYR A 77 -7.36 -10.85 0.55
N GLY A 78 -7.56 -10.74 -0.78
CA GLY A 78 -8.89 -10.75 -1.38
C GLY A 78 -9.68 -9.47 -1.08
N THR A 79 -10.99 -9.54 -1.29
CA THR A 79 -11.90 -8.39 -1.23
C THR A 79 -12.57 -8.18 0.13
N ASP A 80 -12.34 -9.10 1.07
CA ASP A 80 -12.83 -9.04 2.46
C ASP A 80 -11.70 -8.97 3.50
N GLY A 81 -10.47 -9.28 3.10
CA GLY A 81 -9.30 -9.34 3.98
C GLY A 81 -8.95 -10.75 4.47
N GLU A 82 -9.76 -11.75 4.13
CA GLU A 82 -9.61 -13.16 4.53
C GLU A 82 -9.50 -14.11 3.31
N GLY A 83 -9.45 -13.56 2.09
CA GLY A 83 -9.20 -14.28 0.84
C GLY A 83 -10.40 -14.40 -0.10
N GLU A 84 -11.55 -13.80 0.21
CA GLU A 84 -12.75 -13.88 -0.62
C GLU A 84 -12.56 -13.15 -1.96
N ASN A 85 -13.01 -13.78 -3.06
CA ASN A 85 -12.93 -13.27 -4.44
C ASN A 85 -11.50 -12.91 -4.91
N LEU A 86 -10.47 -13.50 -4.30
CA LEU A 86 -9.06 -13.23 -4.62
C LEU A 86 -8.74 -13.44 -6.10
N GLU A 87 -9.14 -14.58 -6.65
CA GLU A 87 -8.81 -14.94 -8.05
C GLU A 87 -9.58 -14.06 -9.05
N GLU A 88 -10.83 -13.72 -8.75
CA GLU A 88 -11.63 -12.83 -9.58
C GLU A 88 -11.05 -11.41 -9.59
N TYR A 89 -10.61 -10.93 -8.41
CA TYR A 89 -9.94 -9.65 -8.30
C TYR A 89 -8.62 -9.63 -9.07
N LYS A 90 -7.80 -10.68 -8.97
CA LYS A 90 -6.55 -10.83 -9.76
C LYS A 90 -6.81 -10.78 -11.26
N GLN A 91 -7.84 -11.48 -11.74
CA GLN A 91 -8.20 -11.45 -13.16
C GLN A 91 -8.66 -10.05 -13.60
N GLY A 92 -9.45 -9.36 -12.78
CA GLY A 92 -9.85 -7.97 -13.05
C GLY A 92 -8.63 -7.03 -13.12
N TRP A 93 -7.72 -7.18 -12.16
CA TRP A 93 -6.48 -6.42 -12.08
C TRP A 93 -5.59 -6.63 -13.31
N GLU A 94 -5.40 -7.88 -13.76
CA GLU A 94 -4.60 -8.18 -14.96
C GLU A 94 -5.24 -7.65 -16.25
N LYS A 95 -6.57 -7.72 -16.37
CA LYS A 95 -7.31 -7.17 -17.52
C LYS A 95 -7.21 -5.65 -17.60
N ALA A 96 -7.17 -4.96 -16.46
CA ALA A 96 -7.03 -3.52 -16.41
C ALA A 96 -5.63 -3.03 -16.83
N ARG A 97 -4.64 -3.94 -16.90
CA ARG A 97 -3.27 -3.59 -17.21
C ARG A 97 -3.05 -3.49 -18.71
N SER A 98 -2.84 -2.26 -19.21
CA SER A 98 -2.59 -2.00 -20.64
C SER A 98 -1.40 -2.78 -21.22
N ALA A 99 -0.40 -3.12 -20.40
CA ALA A 99 0.76 -3.90 -20.83
C ALA A 99 0.38 -5.29 -21.35
N SER A 100 -0.57 -5.99 -20.71
CA SER A 100 -0.98 -7.34 -21.15
C SER A 100 -1.61 -7.30 -22.54
N MET A 101 -2.49 -6.32 -22.77
CA MET A 101 -3.12 -6.08 -24.07
C MET A 101 -2.09 -5.70 -25.14
N LEU A 102 -1.17 -4.76 -24.83
CA LEU A 102 -0.16 -4.31 -25.78
C LEU A 102 0.81 -5.43 -26.17
N THR A 103 1.28 -6.22 -25.21
CA THR A 103 2.20 -7.33 -25.50
C THR A 103 1.52 -8.41 -26.34
N SER A 104 0.27 -8.77 -26.03
CA SER A 104 -0.49 -9.73 -26.84
C SER A 104 -0.70 -9.27 -28.29
N ALA A 105 -0.96 -7.96 -28.49
CA ALA A 105 -1.08 -7.39 -29.83
C ALA A 105 0.25 -7.46 -30.60
N LEU A 106 1.37 -7.13 -29.95
CA LEU A 106 2.70 -7.21 -30.56
C LEU A 106 3.09 -8.65 -30.92
N GLU A 107 2.81 -9.63 -30.05
CA GLU A 107 3.06 -11.05 -30.33
C GLU A 107 2.28 -11.55 -31.55
N SER A 108 1.04 -11.07 -31.72
CA SER A 108 0.22 -11.39 -32.89
C SER A 108 0.84 -10.85 -34.19
N LEU A 109 1.42 -9.64 -34.16
CA LEU A 109 2.14 -9.07 -35.30
C LEU A 109 3.39 -9.89 -35.63
N VAL A 110 4.19 -10.26 -34.62
CA VAL A 110 5.37 -11.12 -34.81
C VAL A 110 5.00 -12.49 -35.41
N ALA A 111 3.84 -13.04 -35.05
CA ALA A 111 3.35 -14.30 -35.61
C ALA A 111 2.92 -14.16 -37.08
N LEU A 112 2.41 -12.99 -37.49
CA LEU A 112 2.10 -12.69 -38.89
C LEU A 112 3.37 -12.54 -39.72
N ASP A 113 4.39 -11.84 -39.21
CA ASP A 113 5.67 -11.64 -39.90
C ASP A 113 6.43 -12.95 -40.20
N ARG A 114 6.10 -14.04 -39.48
CA ARG A 114 6.69 -15.38 -39.69
C ARG A 114 5.97 -16.24 -40.72
N GLN A 115 4.83 -15.76 -41.25
CA GLN A 115 4.01 -16.48 -42.23
C GLN A 115 4.34 -16.12 -43.68
N ASP A 116 5.21 -15.13 -43.90
CA ASP A 116 5.86 -14.78 -45.18
C ASP A 116 7.27 -15.40 -45.30
#